data_AF-A0A534N6S4-F1
#
_entry.id   AF-A0A534N6S4-F1
#
_cell.length_a   1.000
_cell.length_b   1.000
_cell.length_c   1.000
_cell.angle_alpha   90.00
_cell.angle_beta   90.00
_cell.angle_gamma   90.00
#
_symmetry.space_group_name_H-M   'P 1'
#
loop_
_entity.id
_entity.type
_entity.pdbx_description
1 polymer ?
#
loop_
_entity_poly.entity_id
_entity_poly.type
_entity_poly.pdbx_seq_one_letter_code
_entity_poly.pdbx_strand_id
1 'polypeptide(L)' 'MDAKVAHWFGKPAGMRYAELFGELAGVPGSLWMRQMVLGPSPEFVLFATRDVALGVPATRIDVSCLWPSRR' A
#
# COMPACT_ATOMS: atom_id res chain seq x y z
N MET A 1 -11.26 -3.21 8.25
CA MET A 1 -9.78 -3.36 8.20
C MET A 1 -9.20 -2.74 9.49
N ASP A 2 -8.22 -3.38 10.14
CA ASP A 2 -7.55 -2.82 11.35
C ASP A 2 -6.22 -2.13 11.02
N ALA A 3 -6.10 -1.58 9.81
CA ALA A 3 -4.89 -0.87 9.41
C ALA A 3 -4.64 0.33 10.33
N LYS A 4 -3.37 0.55 10.64
CA LYS A 4 -2.87 1.73 11.37
C LYS A 4 -2.02 2.62 10.48
N VAL A 5 -1.48 2.05 9.40
CA VAL A 5 -0.65 2.77 8.43
C VAL A 5 -1.06 2.43 7.01
N ALA A 6 -0.85 3.39 6.12
CA ALA A 6 -0.91 3.24 4.68
C ALA A 6 0.41 3.70 4.06
N HIS A 7 0.96 2.89 3.16
CA HIS A 7 2.17 3.21 2.39
C HIS A 7 1.79 3.41 0.93
N TRP A 8 1.95 4.63 0.44
CA TRP A 8 1.78 4.96 -0.97
C TRP A 8 3.12 4.85 -1.71
N PHE A 9 3.19 4.02 -2.74
CA PHE A 9 4.42 3.78 -3.50
C PHE A 9 4.13 3.52 -4.98
N GLY A 10 5.14 3.80 -5.82
CA GLY A 10 5.12 3.42 -7.23
C GLY A 10 5.63 1.99 -7.40
N LYS A 11 5.31 1.36 -8.52
CA LYS A 11 5.91 0.07 -8.88
C LYS A 11 7.43 0.19 -8.89
N PRO A 12 8.17 -0.74 -8.27
CA PRO A 12 9.62 -0.76 -8.40
C PRO A 12 10.04 -0.89 -9.88
N ALA A 13 11.05 -0.11 -10.27
CA ALA A 13 11.59 -0.13 -11.62
C ALA A 13 12.12 -1.53 -11.96
N GLY A 14 11.85 -2.01 -13.18
CA GLY A 14 12.25 -3.35 -13.64
C GLY A 14 11.41 -4.53 -13.14
N MET A 15 10.53 -4.36 -12.15
CA MET A 15 9.95 -5.49 -11.39
C MET A 15 8.67 -6.18 -11.95
N ARG A 16 8.23 -6.11 -13.21
CA ARG A 16 6.89 -6.69 -13.61
C ARG A 16 5.73 -6.44 -12.59
N TYR A 17 4.60 -7.13 -12.65
CA TYR A 17 3.54 -7.05 -11.61
C TYR A 17 3.43 -8.33 -10.79
N ALA A 18 3.56 -9.49 -11.44
CA ALA A 18 3.51 -10.78 -10.78
C ALA A 18 4.59 -10.94 -9.70
N GLU A 19 5.79 -10.41 -9.94
CA GLU A 19 6.89 -10.43 -8.96
C GLU A 19 6.54 -9.56 -7.74
N LEU A 20 6.07 -8.33 -7.95
CA LEU A 20 5.61 -7.45 -6.87
C LEU A 20 4.49 -8.10 -6.04
N PHE A 21 3.50 -8.72 -6.69
CA PHE A 21 2.42 -9.40 -5.98
C PHE A 21 2.91 -10.65 -5.22
N GLY A 22 3.89 -11.37 -5.76
CA GLY A 22 4.55 -12.48 -5.09
C GLY A 22 5.26 -12.03 -3.81
N GLU A 23 6.06 -10.97 -3.88
CA GLU A 23 6.75 -10.38 -2.72
C GLU A 23 5.77 -9.93 -1.63
N LEU A 24 4.64 -9.34 -2.03
CA LEU A 24 3.64 -8.82 -1.10
C LEU A 24 2.66 -9.88 -0.58
N ALA A 25 2.62 -11.08 -1.16
CA ALA A 25 1.68 -12.14 -0.77
C ALA A 25 1.86 -12.57 0.69
N GLY A 26 3.08 -12.46 1.22
CA GLY A 26 3.40 -12.78 2.62
C GLY A 26 3.20 -11.62 3.61
N VAL A 27 2.88 -10.42 3.13
CA VAL A 27 2.74 -9.25 3.99
C VAL A 27 1.32 -9.19 4.56
N PRO A 28 1.14 -9.25 5.90
CA PRO A 28 -0.18 -9.12 6.51
C PRO A 28 -0.73 -7.71 6.26
N GLY A 29 -1.71 -7.59 5.37
CA GLY A 29 -2.26 -6.30 4.96
C GLY A 29 -3.26 -6.40 3.82
N SER A 30 -3.58 -5.26 3.21
CA SER A 30 -4.36 -5.20 1.98
C SER A 30 -3.70 -4.26 0.99
N LEU A 31 -3.42 -4.78 -0.20
CA LEU A 31 -2.85 -4.02 -1.30
C LEU A 31 -3.98 -3.53 -2.21
N TRP A 32 -3.99 -2.23 -2.49
CA TRP A 32 -4.88 -1.61 -3.45
C TRP A 32 -4.04 -0.99 -4.56
N MET A 33 -4.49 -1.16 -5.80
CA MET A 33 -3.86 -0.60 -6.99
C MET A 33 -4.83 0.38 -7.63
N ARG A 34 -4.36 1.57 -8.00
CA ARG A 34 -5.15 2.53 -8.76
C ARG A 34 -5.27 2.08 -10.20
N GLN A 35 -6.46 2.17 -10.77
CA GLN A 35 -6.62 2.12 -12.21
C GLN A 35 -5.96 3.38 -12.80
N MET A 36 -5.02 3.19 -13.74
CA MET A 36 -4.22 4.31 -14.24
C MET A 36 -5.10 5.36 -14.95
N VAL A 37 -5.01 6.60 -14.46
CA VAL A 37 -5.37 7.83 -15.17
C VAL A 37 -4.08 8.62 -15.34
N LEU A 38 -3.90 9.27 -16.50
CA LEU A 38 -2.67 9.88 -17.03
C LEU A 38 -1.99 10.91 -16.09
N GLY A 39 -1.40 10.47 -14.99
CA GLY A 39 -0.74 11.36 -14.03
C GLY A 39 0.32 10.65 -13.17
N PRO A 40 1.29 11.39 -12.62
CA PRO A 40 2.50 10.86 -11.97
C PRO A 40 2.25 10.33 -10.55
N SER A 41 1.01 10.05 -10.17
CA SER A 41 0.70 9.67 -8.79
C SER A 41 1.15 8.24 -8.46
N PRO A 42 1.48 7.94 -7.18
CA PRO A 42 1.76 6.58 -6.73
C PRO A 42 0.65 5.61 -7.12
N GLU A 43 1.05 4.44 -7.60
CA GLU A 43 0.18 3.43 -8.22
C GLU A 43 -0.46 2.50 -7.18
N PHE A 44 0.25 2.24 -6.08
CA PHE A 44 -0.15 1.30 -5.04
C PHE A 44 -0.32 1.98 -3.69
N VAL A 45 -1.25 1.44 -2.90
CA VAL A 45 -1.31 1.66 -1.47
C VAL A 45 -1.37 0.33 -0.73
N LEU A 46 -0.43 0.12 0.18
CA LEU A 46 -0.43 -1.00 1.12
C LEU A 46 -0.96 -0.52 2.46
N PHE A 47 -2.06 -1.09 2.91
CA PHE A 47 -2.59 -0.87 4.25
C PHE A 47 -2.12 -2.00 5.17
N ALA A 48 -1.56 -1.65 6.34
CA ALA A 48 -1.01 -2.61 7.30
C ALA A 48 -1.31 -2.21 8.76
N THR A 49 -1.21 -3.18 9.68
CA THR A 49 -1.40 -2.94 11.13
C THR A 49 -0.18 -2.30 11.79
N ARG A 50 0.99 -2.37 11.14
CA ARG A 50 2.27 -1.81 11.57
C ARG A 50 3.07 -1.32 10.39
N ASP A 51 4.12 -0.55 10.66
CA ASP A 51 5.04 -0.09 9.63
C ASP A 51 5.69 -1.27 8.87
N VAL A 52 5.83 -1.11 7.55
CA VAL A 52 6.41 -2.11 6.65
C VAL A 52 7.58 -1.44 5.93
N ALA A 53 8.77 -2.01 6.08
CA ALA A 53 9.95 -1.51 5.40
C ALA A 53 9.88 -1.89 3.91
N LEU A 54 9.49 -0.94 3.06
CA LEU A 54 9.49 -1.09 1.62
C LEU A 54 10.87 -0.73 1.06
N GLY A 55 11.40 -1.54 0.15
CA GLY A 55 12.66 -1.27 -0.56
C GLY A 55 12.57 -0.16 -1.61
N VAL A 56 11.48 0.62 -1.63
CA VAL A 56 11.24 1.74 -2.54
C VAL A 56 10.76 2.96 -1.76
N PRO A 57 10.96 4.17 -2.30
CA PRO A 57 10.37 5.37 -1.70
C PRO A 57 8.86 5.22 -1.54
N ALA A 58 8.39 5.40 -0.31
CA ALA A 58 6.99 5.32 0.04
C ALA A 58 6.58 6.45 0.98
N THR A 59 5.43 7.04 0.71
CA THR A 59 4.82 8.01 1.63
C THR A 59 4.01 7.23 2.66
N ARG A 60 4.47 7.26 3.92
CA ARG A 60 3.75 6.69 5.06
C ARG A 60 2.71 7.67 5.58
N ILE A 61 1.49 7.18 5.78
CA ILE A 61 0.37 7.93 6.36
C ILE A 61 -0.22 7.12 7.51
N ASP A 62 -0.38 7.74 8.68
CA ASP A 62 -1.13 7.15 9.77
C ASP A 62 -2.62 7.19 9.46
N VAL A 63 -3.31 6.05 9.66
CA VAL A 63 -4.73 5.91 9.37
C VAL A 63 -5.49 5.44 10.59
N SER A 64 -6.70 5.98 10.75
CA SER A 64 -7.66 5.56 11.76
C SER A 64 -9.03 5.36 11.14
N CYS A 65 -9.79 4.42 11.69
CA CYS A 65 -11.18 4.21 11.25
C CYS A 65 -12.04 5.32 11.85
N LEU A 66 -12.58 6.21 11.00
CA LEU A 66 -13.51 7.25 11.42
C LEU A 66 -14.98 6.81 11.25
N TRP A 67 -15.27 5.90 10.32
CA TRP A 67 -16.62 5.39 10.05
C TRP A 67 -16.61 3.98 9.43
N PRO A 68 -17.51 3.06 9.84
CA PRO A 68 -18.33 3.16 11.04
C PRO A 68 -17.42 3.16 12.27
N SER A 69 -17.59 4.15 13.13
CA SER A 69 -16.90 4.15 14.42
C SER A 69 -17.52 3.05 15.27
N ARG A 70 -16.71 2.11 15.75
CA ARG A 70 -17.17 1.21 16.82
C ARG A 70 -17.38 2.11 18.04
N ARG A 71 -18.65 2.38 18.39
CA ARG A 71 -18.99 2.82 19.74
C ARG A 71 -18.65 1.71 20.72
#